data_AF-A0A848S0F4-F1
#
_entry.id   AF-A0A848S0F4-F1
#
_cell.length_a   1.000
_cell.length_b   1.000
_cell.length_c   1.000
_cell.angle_alpha   90.00
_cell.angle_beta   90.00
_cell.angle_gamma   90.00
#
_symmetry.space_group_name_H-M   'P 1'
#
loop_
_entity.id
_entity.type
_entity.pdbx_description
1 polymer ?
#
loop_
_entity_poly.entity_id
_entity_poly.type
_entity_poly.pdbx_seq_one_letter_code
_entity_poly.pdbx_strand_id
1 'polypeptide(L)'
;MGGQTRYVDNVDRRIAYAMEVAVTRPQPVSLTEAELDLEHNRVTHADEPIKVRAFVRFHEAVIRPRAEAVAWTPRAVKIRFTMQNGARHEVWVWASAVDRI
;
A
#
# COMPACT_ATOMS: atom_id res chain seq x y z
N MET A 1 -5.33 26.59 3.92
CA MET A 1 -4.38 25.61 4.50
C MET A 1 -5.18 24.73 5.45
N GLY A 2 -5.50 23.50 5.05
CA GLY A 2 -6.56 22.71 5.71
C GLY A 2 -6.12 21.30 6.07
N GLY A 3 -5.89 21.06 7.37
CA GLY A 3 -6.40 19.91 8.10
C GLY A 3 -5.87 18.51 7.77
N GLN A 4 -4.61 18.22 8.10
CA GLN A 4 -4.04 16.86 8.12
C GLN A 4 -4.13 16.18 9.51
N THR A 5 -5.03 16.61 10.41
CA THR A 5 -4.99 16.17 11.83
C THR A 5 -6.18 15.29 12.25
N ARG A 6 -7.16 15.02 11.38
CA ARG A 6 -8.36 14.25 11.77
C ARG A 6 -8.31 12.74 11.49
N TYR A 7 -7.25 12.25 10.83
CA TYR A 7 -7.21 10.87 10.32
C TYR A 7 -6.60 9.85 11.31
N VAL A 8 -5.93 10.30 12.37
CA VAL A 8 -5.17 9.42 13.27
C VAL A 8 -6.02 8.86 14.43
N ASP A 9 -7.09 9.56 14.83
CA ASP A 9 -7.87 9.24 16.03
C ASP A 9 -9.01 8.21 15.79
N ASN A 10 -9.43 8.03 14.54
CA ASN A 10 -10.53 7.10 14.17
C ASN A 10 -10.07 5.66 13.86
N VAL A 11 -8.76 5.39 13.91
CA VAL A 11 -8.18 4.10 13.54
C VAL A 11 -8.45 3.05 14.63
N ASP A 12 -8.39 3.42 15.90
CA ASP A 12 -8.44 2.48 17.03
C ASP A 12 -9.76 1.72 17.17
N ARG A 13 -10.92 2.36 16.98
CA ARG A 13 -12.22 1.68 17.16
C ARG A 13 -12.65 0.81 15.99
N ARG A 14 -12.14 1.02 14.77
CA ARG A 14 -12.49 0.21 13.60
C ARG A 14 -11.70 -1.11 13.53
N ILE A 15 -10.55 -1.17 14.20
CA ILE A 15 -9.69 -2.36 14.26
C ILE A 15 -10.42 -3.55 14.92
N ALA A 16 -11.23 -3.30 15.96
CA ALA A 16 -11.92 -4.37 16.67
C ALA A 16 -13.07 -4.99 15.85
N TYR A 17 -13.77 -4.22 15.02
CA TYR A 17 -14.90 -4.71 14.22
C TYR A 17 -14.45 -5.46 12.95
N ALA A 18 -13.30 -5.08 12.38
CA ALA A 18 -12.79 -5.68 11.15
C ALA A 18 -12.26 -7.12 11.32
N MET A 19 -12.03 -7.56 12.56
CA MET A 19 -11.56 -8.92 12.86
C MET A 19 -12.66 -9.98 12.69
N GLU A 20 -13.95 -9.61 12.72
CA GLU A 20 -15.06 -10.56 12.63
C GLU A 20 -15.39 -10.99 11.19
N VAL A 21 -15.00 -10.20 10.17
CA VAL A 21 -15.38 -10.44 8.76
C VAL A 21 -14.26 -11.09 7.93
N ALA A 22 -13.01 -11.05 8.39
CA ALA A 22 -11.84 -11.47 7.64
C ALA A 22 -11.50 -12.98 7.76
N VAL A 23 -12.47 -13.86 7.51
CA VAL A 23 -12.21 -15.30 7.38
C VAL A 23 -11.75 -15.57 5.94
N THR A 24 -10.45 -15.45 5.69
CA THR A 24 -9.57 -16.54 5.20
C THR A 24 -8.28 -15.98 4.56
N ARG A 25 -8.28 -14.87 3.81
CA ARG A 25 -7.05 -14.26 3.23
C ARG A 25 -7.25 -12.76 2.94
N PRO A 26 -6.73 -11.83 3.75
CA PRO A 26 -6.86 -10.40 3.47
C PRO A 26 -6.09 -10.07 2.19
N GLN A 27 -6.77 -9.63 1.13
CA GLN A 27 -6.15 -9.20 -0.12
C GLN A 27 -5.94 -7.68 -0.10
N PRO A 28 -4.72 -7.19 -0.41
CA PRO A 28 -4.47 -5.75 -0.44
C PRO A 28 -5.23 -5.12 -1.61
N VAL A 29 -5.75 -3.92 -1.38
CA VAL A 29 -6.36 -3.09 -2.41
C VAL A 29 -5.24 -2.38 -3.17
N SER A 30 -5.03 -2.79 -4.41
CA SER A 30 -4.09 -2.14 -5.34
C SER A 30 -4.77 -0.99 -6.08
N LEU A 31 -3.98 0.01 -6.48
CA LEU A 31 -4.40 0.90 -7.56
C LEU A 31 -4.69 0.08 -8.82
N THR A 32 -5.79 0.44 -9.49
CA THR A 32 -6.22 -0.13 -10.76
C THR A 32 -5.39 0.41 -11.93
N GLU A 33 -5.44 -0.26 -13.08
CA GLU A 33 -4.73 0.20 -14.28
C GLU A 33 -5.19 1.58 -14.74
N ALA A 34 -6.48 1.89 -14.60
CA ALA A 34 -7.04 3.20 -14.89
C ALA A 34 -6.50 4.29 -13.94
N GLU A 35 -6.31 3.98 -12.67
CA GLU A 35 -5.70 4.92 -11.70
C GLU A 35 -4.19 5.09 -11.93
N LEU A 36 -3.51 4.06 -12.42
CA LEU A 36 -2.11 4.12 -12.80
C LEU A 36 -1.88 4.90 -14.08
N ASP A 37 -2.90 4.97 -14.95
CA ASP A 37 -2.88 5.70 -16.21
C ASP A 37 -1.64 5.31 -17.04
N LEU A 38 -1.46 4.00 -17.23
CA LEU A 38 -0.28 3.40 -17.86
C LEU A 38 -0.06 3.83 -19.31
N GLU A 39 -1.12 4.29 -19.98
CA GLU A 39 -1.07 4.84 -21.34
C GLU A 39 -0.21 6.12 -21.39
N HIS A 40 -0.25 6.94 -20.33
CA HIS A 40 0.51 8.19 -20.25
C HIS A 40 1.70 8.12 -19.29
N ASN A 41 1.72 7.14 -18.39
CA ASN A 41 2.75 7.01 -17.36
C ASN A 41 3.63 5.78 -17.61
N ARG A 42 4.83 6.01 -18.12
CA ARG A 42 5.81 4.94 -18.30
C ARG A 42 6.21 4.33 -16.95
N VAL A 43 6.06 3.01 -16.83
CA VAL A 43 6.56 2.25 -15.70
C VAL A 43 8.09 2.16 -15.77
N THR A 44 8.75 2.55 -14.70
CA THR A 44 10.17 2.36 -14.48
C THR A 44 10.37 1.21 -13.50
N HIS A 45 11.20 0.24 -13.87
CA HIS A 45 11.54 -0.88 -13.00
C HIS A 45 12.82 -0.58 -12.23
N ALA A 46 12.86 -0.97 -10.95
CA ALA A 46 14.07 -0.89 -10.16
C ALA A 46 15.04 -1.98 -10.62
N ASP A 47 16.30 -1.63 -10.88
CA ASP A 47 17.36 -2.61 -11.12
C ASP A 47 17.59 -3.45 -9.86
N GLU A 48 17.63 -2.77 -8.70
CA GLU A 48 17.65 -3.37 -7.37
C GLU A 48 16.44 -2.91 -6.53
N PRO A 49 15.78 -3.80 -5.77
CA PRO A 49 14.64 -3.41 -4.94
C PRO A 49 15.00 -2.40 -3.85
N ILE A 50 14.30 -1.26 -3.80
CA ILE A 50 14.58 -0.17 -2.84
C ILE A 50 13.78 -0.40 -1.56
N LYS A 51 14.42 -0.36 -0.39
CA LYS A 51 13.73 -0.52 0.90
C LYS A 51 12.84 0.71 1.19
N VAL A 52 11.58 0.44 1.53
CA VAL A 52 10.57 1.48 1.79
C VAL A 52 9.64 1.08 2.94
N ARG A 53 8.91 2.06 3.47
CA ARG A 53 7.68 1.85 4.23
C ARG A 53 6.52 2.46 3.45
N ALA A 54 5.46 1.69 3.27
CA ALA A 54 4.33 2.13 2.48
C ALA A 54 3.02 1.87 3.21
N PHE A 55 2.07 2.79 3.11
CA PHE A 55 0.70 2.52 3.57
C PHE A 55 -0.01 1.62 2.58
N VAL A 56 -0.45 0.45 3.04
CA VAL A 56 -1.19 -0.53 2.25
C VAL A 56 -2.59 -0.67 2.84
N ARG A 57 -3.59 -0.55 1.98
CA ARG A 57 -4.99 -0.73 2.33
C ARG A 57 -5.41 -2.18 2.10
N PHE A 58 -6.15 -2.69 3.05
CA PHE A 58 -6.89 -3.93 3.03
C PHE A 58 -8.38 -3.58 3.20
N HIS A 59 -9.28 -4.50 2.83
CA HIS A 59 -10.71 -4.27 3.05
C HIS A 59 -11.00 -4.12 4.54
N GLU A 60 -10.29 -4.89 5.37
CA GLU A 60 -10.44 -4.88 6.82
C GLU A 60 -9.56 -3.84 7.55
N ALA A 61 -8.40 -3.46 7.00
CA ALA A 61 -7.42 -2.67 7.75
C ALA A 61 -6.52 -1.78 6.88
N VAL A 62 -5.76 -0.90 7.52
CA VAL A 62 -4.64 -0.18 6.88
C VAL A 62 -3.37 -0.52 7.66
N ILE A 63 -2.34 -0.96 6.96
CA ILE A 63 -1.05 -1.32 7.55
C ILE A 63 0.08 -0.50 6.93
N ARG A 64 1.23 -0.43 7.60
CA ARG A 64 2.45 0.23 7.09
C ARG A 64 3.68 -0.69 7.14
N PRO A 65 3.71 -1.76 6.31
CA PRO A 65 4.79 -2.74 6.32
C PRO A 65 6.11 -2.13 5.84
N ARG A 66 7.22 -2.75 6.26
CA ARG A 66 8.48 -2.64 5.53
C ARG A 66 8.33 -3.42 4.22
N ALA A 67 8.68 -2.79 3.12
CA ALA A 67 8.49 -3.31 1.77
C ALA A 67 9.68 -2.98 0.88
N GLU A 68 9.65 -3.50 -0.33
CA GLU A 68 10.61 -3.22 -1.39
C GLU A 68 9.88 -2.57 -2.55
N ALA A 69 10.28 -1.37 -2.96
CA ALA A 69 9.82 -0.77 -4.20
C ALA A 69 10.54 -1.44 -5.37
N VAL A 70 9.76 -2.05 -6.28
CA VAL A 70 10.25 -2.84 -7.41
C VAL A 70 9.97 -2.18 -8.76
N ALA A 71 8.98 -1.29 -8.81
CA ALA A 71 8.69 -0.45 -9.97
C ALA A 71 7.99 0.84 -9.52
N TRP A 72 7.97 1.86 -10.37
CA TRP A 72 7.25 3.09 -10.11
C TRP A 72 6.83 3.78 -11.41
N THR A 73 5.81 4.62 -11.30
CA THR A 73 5.44 5.66 -12.25
C THR A 73 5.65 7.02 -11.58
N PRO A 74 5.47 8.17 -12.26
CA PRO A 74 5.54 9.48 -11.61
C PRO A 74 4.55 9.66 -10.44
N ARG A 75 3.47 8.87 -10.40
CA ARG A 75 2.39 9.02 -9.41
C ARG A 75 2.22 7.83 -8.48
N ALA A 76 2.74 6.66 -8.83
CA ALA A 76 2.52 5.43 -8.07
C ALA A 76 3.80 4.59 -7.94
N VAL A 77 3.84 3.73 -6.93
CA VAL A 77 4.96 2.84 -6.67
C VAL A 77 4.43 1.43 -6.48
N LYS A 78 5.00 0.47 -7.22
CA LYS A 78 4.79 -0.96 -7.00
C LYS A 78 5.70 -1.41 -5.87
N ILE A 79 5.09 -1.80 -4.77
CA ILE A 79 5.80 -2.34 -3.62
C ILE A 79 5.60 -3.85 -3.53
N ARG A 80 6.54 -4.50 -2.86
CA ARG A 80 6.56 -5.92 -2.58
C ARG A 80 6.85 -6.13 -1.11
N PHE A 81 5.98 -6.84 -0.41
CA PHE A 81 6.14 -7.12 1.01
C PHE A 81 5.66 -8.53 1.35
N THR A 82 6.15 -9.04 2.47
CA THR A 82 5.77 -10.35 2.99
C THR A 82 4.95 -10.15 4.26
N MET A 83 3.78 -10.78 4.32
CA MET A 83 2.94 -10.81 5.51
C MET A 83 3.48 -11.77 6.57
N GLN A 84 2.95 -11.67 7.79
CA GLN A 84 3.33 -12.55 8.91
C GLN A 84 3.04 -14.03 8.65
N ASN A 85 2.03 -14.33 7.82
CA ASN A 85 1.71 -15.70 7.38
C ASN A 85 2.67 -16.24 6.28
N GLY A 86 3.72 -15.48 5.91
CA GLY A 86 4.67 -15.83 4.86
C GLY A 86 4.20 -15.53 3.44
N ALA A 87 2.97 -15.03 3.24
CA ALA A 87 2.46 -14.70 1.92
C ALA A 87 3.13 -13.44 1.39
N ARG A 88 3.67 -13.53 0.16
CA ARG A 88 4.25 -12.38 -0.54
C ARG A 88 3.16 -11.70 -1.36
N HIS A 89 3.08 -10.38 -1.21
CA HIS A 89 2.15 -9.54 -1.95
C HIS A 89 2.91 -8.47 -2.73
N GLU A 90 2.41 -8.19 -3.93
CA GLU A 90 2.79 -7.05 -4.74
C GLU A 90 1.57 -6.17 -4.97
N VAL A 91 1.73 -4.86 -4.77
CA VAL A 91 0.62 -3.92 -4.84
C VAL A 91 1.12 -2.57 -5.31
N TRP A 92 0.30 -1.88 -6.10
CA TRP A 92 0.53 -0.48 -6.43
C TRP A 92 -0.10 0.43 -5.39
N VAL A 93 0.68 1.38 -4.91
CA VAL A 93 0.23 2.43 -3.99
C VAL A 93 0.62 3.80 -4.55
N TRP A 94 -0.08 4.85 -4.13
CA TRP A 94 0.29 6.22 -4.50
C TRP A 94 1.71 6.53 -4.00
N ALA A 95 2.49 7.27 -4.79
CA ALA A 95 3.86 7.65 -4.41
C ALA A 95 3.90 8.44 -3.09
N SER A 96 2.86 9.24 -2.81
CA SER A 96 2.69 9.96 -1.55
C SER A 96 2.45 9.07 -0.33
N ALA A 97 2.16 7.78 -0.54
CA ALA A 97 1.95 6.80 0.52
C ALA A 97 3.23 6.01 0.85
N VAL A 98 4.37 6.35 0.23
CA VAL A 98 5.64 5.63 0.35
C VAL A 98 6.74 6.53 0.89
N ASP A 99 7.42 6.06 1.92
CA ASP A 99 8.63 6.65 2.48
C ASP A 99 9.83 5.74 2.25
N ARG A 100 10.96 6.30 1.84
CA ARG A 100 12.24 5.58 1.80
C ARG A 100 12.80 5.45 3.21
N ILE A 101 13.48 4.34 3.48
CA ILE A 101 14.09 4.03 4.80
C ILE A 101 15.54 3.59 4.67
#